data_AF-A0A954GP78-F1
#
_entry.id   AF-A0A954GP78-F1
#
_cell.length_a   1.000
_cell.length_b   1.000
_cell.length_c   1.000
_cell.angle_alpha   90.00
_cell.angle_beta   90.00
_cell.angle_gamma   90.00
#
_symmetry.space_group_name_H-M   'P 1'
#
loop_
_entity.id
_entity.type
_entity.pdbx_description
1 polymer ?
#
loop_
_entity_poly.entity_id
_entity_poly.type
_entity_poly.pdbx_seq_one_letter_code
_entity_poly.pdbx_strand_id
1 'polypeptide(L)'
;STFAGVADLPVYLGGSLFDAKLACFSDNGVFRKLVQIRSTDTTHIGDGIAELTEWNPLAEESTYVYIEEKNHLTQEFNYAIYTLTGFGRPNVMIDGIDTGVRDVESGGQSLSELLSELAANAKSHGDFVRRVAKLTNALKKAGVITSEEKEIIMEAAAESSVGK
;
A
#
# COMPACT_ATOMS: atom_id res chain seq x y z
N SER A 1 -6.09 -24.31 3.74
CA SER A 1 -5.71 -22.92 3.51
C SER A 1 -6.93 -22.07 3.15
N THR A 2 -7.02 -20.84 3.67
CA THR A 2 -8.08 -19.87 3.35
C THR A 2 -7.49 -18.77 2.49
N PHE A 3 -7.98 -18.61 1.27
CA PHE A 3 -7.52 -17.60 0.32
C PHE A 3 -8.11 -16.23 0.68
N ALA A 4 -7.27 -15.18 0.78
CA ALA A 4 -7.67 -13.85 1.24
C ALA A 4 -7.80 -12.81 0.12
N GLY A 5 -7.18 -13.03 -1.06
CA GLY A 5 -7.29 -12.13 -2.21
C GLY A 5 -6.06 -12.12 -3.12
N VAL A 6 -6.24 -11.67 -4.37
CA VAL A 6 -5.15 -11.30 -5.30
C VAL A 6 -5.21 -9.79 -5.51
N ALA A 7 -4.07 -9.10 -5.48
CA ALA A 7 -3.92 -7.74 -5.99
C ALA A 7 -2.94 -7.74 -7.16
N ASP A 8 -3.31 -7.05 -8.24
CA ASP A 8 -2.37 -6.71 -9.31
C ASP A 8 -1.56 -5.49 -8.86
N LEU A 9 -0.24 -5.63 -8.85
CA LEU A 9 0.67 -4.56 -8.41
C LEU A 9 1.74 -4.34 -9.49
N PRO A 10 1.95 -3.10 -9.95
CA PRO A 10 3.11 -2.79 -10.77
C PRO A 10 4.36 -2.92 -9.89
N VAL A 11 5.28 -3.82 -10.25
CA VAL A 11 6.52 -4.03 -9.50
C VAL A 11 7.69 -3.62 -10.37
N TYR A 12 8.53 -2.74 -9.84
CA TYR A 12 9.77 -2.36 -10.50
C TYR A 12 10.94 -3.18 -9.96
N LEU A 13 11.58 -3.94 -10.85
CA LEU A 13 12.74 -4.77 -10.55
C LEU A 13 13.94 -4.28 -11.38
N GLY A 14 14.99 -3.80 -10.72
CA GLY A 14 16.22 -3.38 -11.41
C GLY A 14 16.04 -2.25 -12.43
N GLY A 15 15.00 -1.42 -12.30
CA GLY A 15 14.67 -0.35 -13.24
C GLY A 15 13.69 -0.75 -14.36
N SER A 16 13.26 -2.00 -14.40
CA SER A 16 12.28 -2.51 -15.36
C SER A 16 10.93 -2.77 -14.68
N LEU A 17 9.82 -2.55 -15.40
CA LEU A 17 8.45 -2.75 -14.92
C LEU A 17 8.00 -4.20 -15.16
N PHE A 18 7.46 -4.84 -14.13
CA PHE A 18 6.94 -6.20 -14.16
C PHE A 18 5.49 -6.24 -13.69
N ASP A 19 4.72 -7.16 -14.27
CA ASP A 19 3.39 -7.51 -13.77
C ASP A 19 3.56 -8.48 -12.60
N ALA A 20 3.17 -8.06 -11.40
CA ALA A 20 3.16 -8.93 -10.23
C ALA A 20 1.75 -9.14 -9.71
N LYS A 21 1.47 -10.38 -9.33
CA LYS A 21 0.27 -10.76 -8.59
C LYS A 21 0.66 -11.10 -7.17
N LEU A 22 0.17 -10.29 -6.23
CA LEU A 22 0.31 -10.59 -4.82
C LEU A 22 -0.90 -11.41 -4.37
N ALA A 23 -0.67 -12.64 -3.95
CA ALA A 23 -1.68 -13.51 -3.37
C ALA A 23 -1.45 -13.66 -1.86
N CYS A 24 -2.50 -13.43 -1.07
CA CYS A 24 -2.48 -13.67 0.37
C CYS A 24 -3.31 -14.92 0.69
N PHE A 25 -2.78 -15.85 1.49
CA PHE A 25 -3.53 -16.98 2.01
C PHE A 25 -3.14 -17.30 3.44
N SER A 26 -4.08 -17.83 4.22
CA SER A 26 -3.83 -18.40 5.53
C SER A 26 -3.63 -19.90 5.38
N ASP A 27 -2.54 -20.45 5.92
CA ASP A 27 -2.34 -21.89 6.09
C ASP A 27 -2.11 -22.20 7.57
N ASN A 28 -2.99 -23.01 8.17
CA ASN A 28 -2.98 -23.33 9.60
C ASN A 28 -2.94 -22.11 10.54
N GLY A 29 -3.59 -21.01 10.16
CA GLY A 29 -3.60 -19.76 10.95
C GLY A 29 -2.36 -18.87 10.72
N VAL A 30 -1.38 -19.35 9.96
CA VAL A 30 -0.22 -18.55 9.52
C VAL A 30 -0.57 -17.88 8.20
N PHE A 31 -0.58 -16.55 8.18
CA PHE A 31 -0.73 -15.80 6.94
C PHE A 31 0.56 -15.87 6.14
N ARG A 32 0.49 -16.44 4.93
CA ARG A 32 1.56 -16.46 3.94
C ARG A 32 1.16 -15.56 2.78
N LYS A 33 2.14 -14.88 2.22
CA LYS A 33 1.95 -14.00 1.08
C LYS A 33 2.94 -14.39 -0.01
N LEU A 34 2.40 -14.72 -1.17
CA LEU A 34 3.17 -15.09 -2.35
C LEU A 34 3.11 -13.94 -3.34
N VAL A 35 4.27 -13.56 -3.85
CA VAL A 35 4.36 -12.71 -5.03
C VAL A 35 4.63 -13.64 -6.20
N GLN A 36 3.71 -13.68 -7.15
CA GLN A 36 3.96 -14.23 -8.47
C GLN A 36 4.41 -13.07 -9.36
N ILE A 37 5.67 -13.10 -9.78
CA ILE A 37 6.20 -12.13 -10.72
C ILE A 37 6.18 -12.77 -12.10
N ARG A 38 5.57 -12.09 -13.07
CA ARG A 38 5.62 -12.48 -14.48
C ARG A 38 6.43 -11.44 -15.24
N SER A 39 7.51 -11.89 -15.88
CA SER A 39 8.23 -11.07 -16.85
C SER A 39 7.33 -10.78 -18.06
N THR A 40 7.19 -9.50 -18.42
CA THR A 40 6.54 -9.07 -19.67
C THR A 40 7.53 -9.02 -20.84
N ASP A 41 8.83 -9.16 -20.54
CA ASP A 41 9.92 -9.13 -21.52
C ASP A 41 10.37 -10.54 -21.87
N THR A 42 10.30 -10.89 -23.16
CA THR A 42 10.74 -12.17 -23.73
C THR A 42 12.25 -12.41 -23.65
N THR A 43 13.05 -11.38 -23.31
CA THR A 43 14.50 -11.50 -23.13
C THR A 43 14.93 -11.83 -21.69
N HIS A 44 14.02 -11.64 -20.72
CA HIS A 44 14.24 -11.97 -19.33
C HIS A 44 13.49 -13.26 -18.98
N ILE A 45 14.27 -14.32 -18.76
CA ILE A 45 13.78 -15.64 -18.34
C ILE A 45 13.51 -15.53 -16.83
N GLY A 46 12.24 -15.56 -16.41
CA GLY A 46 11.89 -15.36 -15.00
C GLY A 46 10.41 -15.46 -14.74
N ASP A 47 9.88 -16.68 -14.62
CA ASP A 47 8.57 -16.94 -14.01
C ASP A 47 8.83 -17.56 -12.62
N GLY A 48 8.65 -16.77 -11.56
CA GLY A 48 9.03 -17.15 -10.19
C GLY A 48 7.95 -16.90 -9.17
N ILE A 49 7.94 -17.74 -8.11
CA ILE A 49 7.11 -17.53 -6.93
C ILE A 49 8.06 -17.21 -5.77
N ALA A 50 7.87 -16.05 -5.15
CA ALA A 50 8.62 -15.63 -3.96
C ALA A 50 7.73 -15.73 -2.72
N GLU A 51 8.26 -16.26 -1.61
CA GLU A 51 7.63 -16.16 -0.30
C GLU A 51 8.18 -14.93 0.45
N LEU A 52 7.26 -14.08 0.90
CA LEU A 52 7.58 -12.89 1.69
C LEU A 52 7.57 -13.22 3.18
N THR A 53 8.74 -13.44 3.78
CA THR A 53 8.84 -13.81 5.20
C THR A 53 8.78 -12.61 6.17
N GLU A 54 9.17 -11.40 5.74
CA GLU A 54 9.21 -10.19 6.59
C GLU A 54 8.64 -8.95 5.88
N TRP A 55 7.56 -9.10 5.11
CA TRP A 55 6.97 -7.96 4.39
C TRP A 55 6.13 -7.05 5.29
N ASN A 56 6.56 -5.79 5.40
CA ASN A 56 5.76 -4.70 5.92
C ASN A 56 5.37 -3.75 4.77
N PRO A 57 4.13 -3.79 4.25
CA PRO A 57 3.66 -2.85 3.20
C PRO A 57 3.70 -1.39 3.61
N LEU A 58 3.81 -1.10 4.91
CA LEU A 58 3.85 0.24 5.47
C LEU A 58 5.29 0.67 5.80
N ALA A 59 6.29 -0.20 5.61
CA ALA A 59 7.67 0.20 5.74
C ALA A 59 8.00 1.20 4.63
N GLU A 60 8.56 2.35 5.01
CA GLU A 60 9.06 3.34 4.06
C GLU A 60 10.25 2.82 3.24
N GLU A 61 10.86 1.73 3.69
CA GLU A 61 12.03 1.12 3.06
C GLU A 61 11.65 -0.04 2.12
N SER A 62 12.38 -0.10 1.00
CA SER A 62 12.33 -1.19 0.04
C SER A 62 12.44 -2.56 0.73
N THR A 63 11.53 -3.48 0.40
CA THR A 63 11.62 -4.86 0.89
C THR A 63 12.46 -5.68 -0.09
N TYR A 64 13.42 -6.45 0.42
CA TYR A 64 14.15 -7.41 -0.40
C TYR A 64 13.40 -8.73 -0.46
N VAL A 65 13.37 -9.33 -1.64
CA VAL A 65 12.80 -10.66 -1.84
C VAL A 65 13.79 -11.57 -2.52
N TYR A 66 13.89 -12.77 -1.98
CA TYR A 66 14.67 -13.85 -2.55
C TYR A 66 13.74 -14.66 -3.45
N ILE A 67 14.09 -14.75 -4.73
CA ILE A 67 13.39 -15.63 -5.67
C ILE A 67 14.36 -16.75 -6.01
N GLU A 68 13.93 -17.96 -5.71
CA GLU A 68 14.54 -19.18 -6.20
C GLU A 68 13.80 -19.58 -7.47
N GLU A 69 14.51 -19.54 -8.60
CA GLU A 69 13.97 -19.99 -9.88
C GLU A 69 14.66 -21.27 -10.29
N LYS A 70 13.89 -22.29 -10.63
CA LYS A 70 14.41 -23.52 -11.21
C LYS A 70 14.40 -23.43 -12.73
N ASN A 71 15.56 -23.46 -13.35
CA ASN A 71 15.68 -23.55 -14.80
C ASN A 71 15.08 -24.89 -15.28
N HIS A 72 14.02 -24.83 -16.09
CA HIS A 72 13.31 -26.03 -16.54
C HIS A 72 14.11 -26.89 -17.53
N LEU A 73 15.11 -26.31 -18.21
CA LEU A 73 15.98 -27.01 -19.16
C LEU A 73 17.18 -27.62 -18.45
N THR A 74 17.88 -26.87 -17.61
CA THR A 74 19.11 -27.33 -16.95
C THR A 74 18.85 -28.00 -15.59
N GLN A 75 17.66 -27.84 -15.03
CA GLN A 75 17.28 -28.24 -13.66
C GLN A 75 18.08 -27.53 -12.55
N GLU A 76 18.90 -26.54 -12.90
CA GLU A 76 19.67 -25.74 -11.95
C GLU A 76 18.80 -24.70 -11.26
N PHE A 77 19.16 -24.36 -10.03
CA PHE A 77 18.53 -23.29 -9.26
C PHE A 77 19.32 -22.00 -9.44
N ASN A 78 18.62 -20.94 -9.84
CA ASN A 78 19.13 -19.59 -9.87
C ASN A 78 18.57 -18.81 -8.69
N TYR A 79 19.45 -18.08 -8.01
CA TYR A 79 19.08 -17.21 -6.90
C TYR A 79 19.19 -15.76 -7.37
N ALA A 80 18.10 -15.02 -7.27
CA ALA A 80 18.12 -13.58 -7.53
C ALA A 80 17.49 -12.84 -6.34
N ILE A 81 18.20 -11.80 -5.89
CA ILE A 81 17.71 -10.86 -4.88
C ILE A 81 17.06 -9.72 -5.64
N TYR A 82 15.79 -9.52 -5.38
CA TYR A 82 15.01 -8.44 -5.96
C TYR A 82 14.71 -7.40 -4.90
N THR A 83 14.78 -6.14 -5.30
CA THR A 83 14.27 -5.04 -4.47
C THR A 83 12.86 -4.76 -4.91
N LEU A 84 11.91 -4.97 -4.02
CA LEU A 84 10.54 -4.53 -4.22
C LEU A 84 10.46 -3.03 -3.95
N THR A 85 10.26 -2.26 -5.01
CA THR A 85 10.03 -0.82 -4.96
C THR A 85 8.60 -0.53 -5.43
N GLY A 86 7.97 0.53 -4.91
CA GLY A 86 6.58 0.90 -5.25
C GLY A 86 5.52 0.51 -4.22
N PHE A 87 5.91 -0.13 -3.11
CA PHE A 87 5.07 -0.24 -1.91
C PHE A 87 5.14 1.07 -1.13
N GLY A 88 4.58 2.14 -1.69
CA GLY A 88 4.34 3.36 -0.93
C GLY A 88 3.20 3.14 0.05
N ARG A 89 3.18 3.90 1.16
CA ARG A 89 1.96 4.02 1.97
C ARG A 89 0.77 4.29 1.04
N PRO A 90 -0.39 3.66 1.28
CA PRO A 90 -1.56 3.86 0.43
C PRO A 90 -1.94 5.33 0.41
N ASN A 91 -2.71 5.75 -0.58
CA ASN A 91 -3.31 7.07 -0.54
C ASN A 91 -4.35 7.13 0.59
N VAL A 92 -4.54 8.31 1.16
CA VAL A 92 -5.61 8.57 2.11
C VAL A 92 -6.95 8.37 1.42
N MET A 93 -7.79 7.51 2.00
CA MET A 93 -9.14 7.23 1.53
C MET A 93 -10.16 7.84 2.50
N ILE A 94 -11.16 8.57 1.98
CA ILE A 94 -12.28 9.09 2.78
C ILE A 94 -13.58 8.62 2.15
N ASP A 95 -14.32 7.75 2.84
CA ASP A 95 -15.61 7.22 2.36
C ASP A 95 -15.55 6.63 0.94
N GLY A 96 -14.46 5.92 0.63
CA GLY A 96 -14.22 5.33 -0.69
C GLY A 96 -13.65 6.30 -1.74
N ILE A 97 -13.47 7.58 -1.41
CA ILE A 97 -12.82 8.57 -2.27
C ILE A 97 -11.31 8.49 -2.08
N ASP A 98 -10.57 8.19 -3.15
CA ASP A 98 -9.11 8.28 -3.19
C ASP A 98 -8.68 9.74 -3.36
N THR A 99 -7.91 10.25 -2.39
CA THR A 99 -7.41 11.62 -2.42
C THR A 99 -6.16 11.79 -3.29
N GLY A 100 -5.44 10.72 -3.66
CA GLY A 100 -4.11 10.82 -4.26
C GLY A 100 -3.02 11.34 -3.32
N VAL A 101 -3.36 11.68 -2.07
CA VAL A 101 -2.41 12.13 -1.05
C VAL A 101 -1.89 10.90 -0.33
N ARG A 102 -0.56 10.73 -0.31
CA ARG A 102 0.07 9.59 0.38
C ARG A 102 -0.24 9.65 1.87
N ASP A 103 -0.60 8.51 2.47
CA ASP A 103 -0.80 8.43 3.92
C ASP A 103 0.53 8.66 4.64
N VAL A 104 0.48 9.37 5.77
CA VAL A 104 1.64 9.86 6.52
C VAL A 104 1.46 9.53 7.99
N GLU A 105 2.56 9.31 8.71
CA GLU A 105 2.49 9.16 10.17
C GLU A 105 2.62 10.49 10.89
N SER A 106 1.82 10.64 11.93
CA SER A 106 1.94 11.74 12.87
C SER A 106 1.64 11.22 14.27
N GLY A 107 2.66 11.22 15.13
CA GLY A 107 2.49 10.81 16.54
C GLY A 107 2.25 9.32 16.73
N GLY A 108 2.72 8.47 15.80
CA GLY A 108 2.57 7.01 15.87
C GLY A 108 1.25 6.46 15.35
N GLN A 109 0.42 7.30 14.72
CA GLN A 109 -0.78 6.90 13.98
C GLN A 109 -0.71 7.44 12.56
N SER A 110 -1.34 6.72 11.62
CA SER A 110 -1.47 7.18 10.24
C SER A 110 -2.56 8.24 10.11
N LEU A 111 -2.47 9.09 9.09
CA LEU A 111 -3.52 10.05 8.78
C LEU A 111 -4.85 9.34 8.47
N SER A 112 -4.83 8.19 7.78
CA SER A 112 -6.04 7.38 7.55
C SER A 112 -6.67 6.89 8.85
N GLU A 113 -5.87 6.46 9.82
CA GLU A 113 -6.36 6.04 11.15
C GLU A 113 -7.01 7.21 11.89
N LEU A 114 -6.34 8.37 11.89
CA LEU A 114 -6.86 9.59 12.51
C LEU A 114 -8.19 10.01 11.88
N LEU A 115 -8.29 10.00 10.54
CA LEU A 115 -9.52 10.34 9.82
C LEU A 115 -10.65 9.34 10.09
N SER A 116 -10.32 8.05 10.19
CA SER A 116 -11.29 7.00 10.54
C SER A 116 -11.86 7.20 11.94
N GLU A 117 -11.02 7.58 12.91
CA GLU A 117 -11.45 7.95 14.25
C GLU A 117 -12.33 9.21 14.26
N LEU A 118 -12.00 10.20 13.42
CA LEU A 118 -12.85 11.38 13.25
C LEU A 118 -14.23 10.99 12.70
N ALA A 119 -14.27 10.15 11.67
CA ALA A 119 -15.50 9.69 11.03
C ALA A 119 -16.38 8.89 12.00
N ALA A 120 -15.80 7.94 12.73
CA ALA A 120 -16.52 7.10 13.69
C ALA A 120 -17.18 7.89 14.83
N ASN A 121 -16.60 9.05 15.19
CA ASN A 121 -17.06 9.90 16.29
C ASN A 121 -17.79 11.17 15.83
N ALA A 122 -18.01 11.36 14.53
CA ALA A 122 -18.66 12.56 14.01
C ALA A 122 -20.15 12.56 14.34
N LYS A 123 -20.64 13.67 14.90
CA LYS A 123 -22.08 13.82 15.25
C LYS A 123 -22.96 14.21 14.06
N SER A 124 -22.34 14.76 13.03
CA SER A 124 -22.95 15.19 11.78
C SER A 124 -21.87 15.42 10.73
N HIS A 125 -22.26 15.54 9.47
CA HIS A 125 -21.36 15.80 8.36
C HIS A 125 -20.54 17.09 8.58
N GLY A 126 -21.20 18.17 9.03
CA GLY A 126 -20.50 19.42 9.36
C GLY A 126 -19.51 19.29 10.51
N ASP A 127 -19.78 18.42 11.50
CA ASP A 127 -18.84 18.13 12.58
C ASP A 127 -17.62 17.34 12.07
N PHE A 128 -17.84 16.34 11.21
CA PHE A 128 -16.76 15.61 10.55
C PHE A 128 -15.83 16.56 9.78
N VAL A 129 -16.37 17.32 8.83
CA VAL A 129 -15.59 18.23 7.98
C VAL A 129 -14.83 19.27 8.81
N ARG A 130 -15.46 19.81 9.87
CA ARG A 130 -14.80 20.74 10.80
C ARG A 130 -13.63 20.08 11.55
N ARG A 131 -13.78 18.83 11.99
CA ARG A 131 -12.72 18.09 12.69
C ARG A 131 -11.57 17.73 11.74
N VAL A 132 -11.87 17.34 10.50
CA VAL A 132 -10.86 17.13 9.45
C VAL A 132 -10.07 18.42 9.21
N ALA A 133 -10.75 19.57 9.11
CA ALA A 133 -10.08 20.87 8.96
C ALA A 133 -9.14 21.20 10.13
N LYS A 134 -9.50 20.84 11.37
CA LYS A 134 -8.61 21.03 12.52
C LYS A 134 -7.37 20.14 12.42
N LEU A 135 -7.56 18.87 12.08
CA LEU A 135 -6.48 17.90 11.92
C LEU A 135 -5.49 18.32 10.82
N THR A 136 -5.99 18.59 9.61
CA THR A 136 -5.14 18.95 8.47
C THR A 136 -4.42 20.29 8.66
N ASN A 137 -5.02 21.26 9.36
CA ASN A 137 -4.32 22.48 9.75
C ASN A 137 -3.17 22.23 10.73
N ALA A 138 -3.34 21.32 11.69
CA ALA A 138 -2.29 20.95 12.63
C ALA A 138 -1.13 20.25 11.92
N LEU A 139 -1.44 19.29 11.04
CA LEU A 139 -0.44 18.57 10.24
C LEU A 139 0.32 19.49 9.29
N LYS A 140 -0.38 20.42 8.64
CA LYS A 140 0.24 21.44 7.79
C LYS A 140 1.20 22.33 8.60
N LYS A 141 0.77 22.77 9.79
CA LYS A 141 1.61 23.59 10.67
C LYS A 141 2.85 22.84 11.16
N ALA A 142 2.72 21.52 11.35
CA ALA A 142 3.84 20.65 11.70
C ALA A 142 4.74 20.29 10.50
N GLY A 143 4.39 20.70 9.28
CA GLY A 143 5.14 20.38 8.07
C GLY A 143 4.98 18.93 7.59
N VAL A 144 3.99 18.20 8.13
CA VAL A 144 3.73 16.78 7.77
C VAL A 144 3.01 16.67 6.43
N ILE A 145 2.17 17.65 6.10
CA ILE A 145 1.50 17.78 4.81
C ILE A 145 1.67 19.19 4.26
N THR A 146 1.58 19.33 2.95
CA THR A 146 1.60 20.59 2.21
C THR A 146 0.24 21.30 2.26
N SER A 147 0.19 22.55 1.77
CA SER A 147 -1.10 23.26 1.65
C SER A 147 -2.00 22.65 0.57
N GLU A 148 -1.42 22.12 -0.50
CA GLU A 148 -2.15 21.45 -1.59
C GLU A 148 -2.76 20.12 -1.12
N GLU A 149 -1.97 19.27 -0.47
CA GLU A 149 -2.47 18.00 0.10
C GLU A 149 -3.60 18.24 1.10
N LYS A 150 -3.50 19.29 1.92
CA LYS A 150 -4.59 19.70 2.82
C LYS A 150 -5.88 20.00 2.03
N GLU A 151 -5.79 20.76 0.95
CA GLU A 151 -6.98 21.17 0.17
C GLU A 151 -7.66 19.96 -0.45
N ILE A 152 -6.89 19.04 -1.02
CA ILE A 152 -7.38 17.79 -1.59
C ILE A 152 -8.08 16.91 -0.53
N ILE A 153 -7.49 16.74 0.65
CA ILE A 153 -8.11 16.00 1.76
C ILE A 153 -9.42 16.66 2.19
N MET A 154 -9.45 18.00 2.23
CA MET A 154 -10.65 18.76 2.63
C MET A 154 -11.79 18.64 1.60
N GLU A 155 -11.46 18.62 0.32
CA GLU A 155 -12.42 18.40 -0.76
C GLU A 155 -13.07 17.02 -0.65
N ALA A 156 -12.25 15.96 -0.52
CA ALA A 156 -12.77 14.60 -0.33
C ALA A 156 -13.64 14.48 0.94
N ALA A 157 -13.26 15.13 2.04
CA ALA A 157 -14.06 15.14 3.26
C ALA A 157 -15.42 15.83 3.07
N ALA A 158 -15.47 16.93 2.31
CA ALA A 158 -16.70 17.65 2.00
C ALA A 158 -17.63 16.86 1.07
N GLU A 159 -17.08 16.07 0.15
CA GLU A 159 -17.87 15.22 -0.75
C GLU A 159 -18.39 13.95 -0.08
N SER A 160 -17.67 13.47 0.93
CA SER A 160 -17.99 12.23 1.66
C SER A 160 -19.43 12.19 2.22
N SER A 161 -19.94 10.99 2.44
CA SER A 161 -21.24 10.73 3.06
C SER A 161 -21.18 10.59 4.58
N VAL A 162 -20.01 10.78 5.18
CA VAL A 162 -19.80 10.64 6.63
C VAL A 162 -20.69 11.62 7.38
N GLY A 163 -21.55 11.09 8.26
CA GLY A 163 -22.44 11.86 9.13
C GLY A 163 -23.58 12.61 8.41
N LYS A 164 -23.87 12.27 7.15
CA LYS A 164 -25.08 12.76 6.44
C LYS A 164 -26.36 12.11 6.97
#